data_AF-A0A3B8RFL3-F1
#
_entry.id   AF-A0A3B8RFL3-F1
#
_cell.length_a   1.000
_cell.length_b   1.000
_cell.length_c   1.000
_cell.angle_alpha   90.00
_cell.angle_beta   90.00
_cell.angle_gamma   90.00
#
_symmetry.space_group_name_H-M   'P 1'
#
loop_
_entity.id
_entity.type
_entity.pdbx_description
1 polymer ?
#
loop_
_entity_poly.entity_id
_entity_poly.type
_entity_poly.pdbx_seq_one_letter_code
_entity_poly.pdbx_strand_id
1 'polypeptide(L)'
;MSSLLLHPQLSDCRRIFIEDLEVQASIGFHEFERQARQRVKISVSLFVPVEASRSGRDDVDDTLDYDKLREGIAALAASRHFNLQETL
;
A
#
# COMPACT_ATOMS: atom_id res chain seq x y z
N MET A 1 -6.25 19.18 4.40
CA MET A 1 -7.50 18.52 4.85
C MET A 1 -7.88 17.48 3.81
N SER A 2 -7.99 16.21 4.19
CA SER A 2 -8.06 15.07 3.25
C SER A 2 -9.42 14.98 2.56
N SER A 3 -9.46 15.39 1.29
CA SER A 3 -10.66 15.41 0.41
C SER A 3 -11.25 14.01 0.14
N LEU A 4 -10.47 12.94 0.34
CA LEU A 4 -10.86 11.57 0.00
C LEU A 4 -12.03 11.02 0.83
N LEU A 5 -12.28 11.53 2.04
CA LEU A 5 -13.41 11.11 2.87
C LEU A 5 -14.75 11.72 2.42
N LEU A 6 -14.75 12.62 1.42
CA LEU A 6 -15.95 13.27 0.91
C LEU A 6 -16.56 12.55 -0.30
N HIS A 7 -15.94 11.46 -0.77
CA HIS A 7 -16.51 10.68 -1.86
C HIS A 7 -17.72 9.89 -1.35
N PRO A 8 -18.92 10.02 -1.94
CA PRO A 8 -20.15 9.39 -1.42
C PRO A 8 -20.06 7.85 -1.28
N GLN A 9 -19.24 7.19 -2.10
CA GLN A 9 -19.04 5.74 -2.01
C GLN A 9 -18.11 5.30 -0.86
N LEU A 10 -17.44 6.24 -0.20
CA LEU A 10 -16.51 5.99 0.91
C LEU A 10 -17.09 6.45 2.26
N SER A 11 -18.34 6.93 2.30
CA SER A 11 -18.99 7.44 3.50
C SER A 11 -19.11 6.38 4.60
N ASP A 12 -19.34 5.12 4.21
CA ASP A 12 -19.50 4.00 5.13
C ASP A 12 -18.24 3.12 5.19
N CYS A 13 -17.07 3.69 4.92
CA CYS A 13 -15.79 3.00 4.95
C CYS A 13 -14.90 3.52 6.08
N ARG A 14 -14.22 2.60 6.75
CA ARG A 14 -13.05 2.90 7.58
C ARG A 14 -11.84 3.07 6.69
N ARG A 15 -11.10 4.17 6.88
CA ARG A 15 -9.81 4.37 6.23
C ARG A 15 -8.69 3.79 7.08
N ILE A 16 -7.91 2.88 6.49
CA ILE A 16 -6.65 2.38 7.02
C ILE A 16 -5.55 2.93 6.11
N PHE A 17 -4.44 3.40 6.67
CA PHE A 17 -3.36 3.97 5.88
C PHE A 17 -2.00 3.51 6.37
N ILE A 18 -1.10 3.37 5.41
CA ILE A 18 0.33 3.17 5.62
C ILE A 18 1.00 4.37 4.97
N GLU A 19 1.78 5.12 5.72
CA GLU A 19 2.51 6.28 5.22
C GLU A 19 4.00 5.95 5.08
N ASP A 20 4.57 6.36 3.95
CA ASP A 20 6.02 6.30 3.68
C ASP A 20 6.67 4.93 3.94
N LEU A 21 5.99 3.84 3.54
CA LEU A 21 6.60 2.52 3.58
C LEU A 21 7.80 2.48 2.63
N GLU A 22 8.99 2.35 3.19
CA GLU A 22 10.23 2.32 2.41
C GLU A 22 10.52 0.89 1.92
N VAL A 23 10.70 0.75 0.61
CA VAL A 23 11.09 -0.50 -0.05
C VAL A 23 12.26 -0.28 -1.01
N GLN A 24 13.02 -1.34 -1.27
CA GLN A 24 14.09 -1.34 -2.26
C GLN A 24 13.56 -1.97 -3.56
N ALA A 25 13.37 -1.16 -4.59
CA ALA A 25 12.88 -1.61 -5.89
C ALA A 25 13.97 -1.46 -6.96
N SER A 26 14.05 -2.41 -7.88
CA SER A 26 14.81 -2.19 -9.11
C SER A 26 13.91 -1.43 -10.07
N ILE A 27 14.13 -0.12 -10.19
CA ILE A 27 13.26 0.75 -10.99
C ILE A 27 14.07 1.81 -11.72
N GLY A 28 13.68 2.15 -12.94
CA GLY A 28 14.30 3.20 -13.77
C GLY A 28 14.30 2.86 -15.25
N PHE A 29 14.35 3.87 -16.11
CA PHE A 29 14.35 3.69 -17.56
C PHE A 29 15.77 3.52 -18.12
N HIS A 30 16.77 4.11 -17.47
CA HIS A 30 18.13 4.12 -17.96
C HIS A 30 18.92 2.89 -17.50
N GLU A 31 19.86 2.40 -18.32
CA GLU A 31 20.65 1.19 -18.00
C GLU A 31 21.45 1.28 -16.71
N PHE A 32 21.86 2.49 -16.29
CA PHE A 32 22.56 2.67 -15.01
C PHE A 32 21.64 2.46 -13.79
N GLU A 33 20.33 2.71 -13.95
CA GLU A 33 19.33 2.48 -12.89
C GLU A 33 19.03 0.99 -12.69
N ARG A 34 19.39 0.14 -13.67
CA ARG A 34 19.30 -1.32 -13.55
C ARG A 34 20.39 -1.91 -12.65
N GLN A 35 21.46 -1.15 -12.37
CA GLN A 35 22.65 -1.64 -11.68
C GLN A 35 22.52 -1.56 -10.15
N ALA A 36 21.61 -0.73 -9.63
CA ALA A 36 21.39 -0.58 -8.19
C ALA A 36 19.89 -0.47 -7.89
N ARG A 37 19.45 -1.09 -6.79
CA ARG A 37 18.08 -0.88 -6.28
C ARG A 37 17.96 0.53 -5.72
N GLN A 38 16.81 1.15 -5.96
CA GLN A 38 16.46 2.47 -5.46
C GLN A 38 15.48 2.36 -4.29
N ARG A 39 15.61 3.26 -3.33
CA ARG A 39 14.63 3.40 -2.25
C ARG A 39 13.38 4.08 -2.78
N VAL A 40 12.25 3.41 -2.69
CA VAL A 40 10.92 3.94 -3.05
C VAL A 40 10.09 4.04 -1.78
N LYS A 41 9.35 5.15 -1.64
CA LYS A 41 8.38 5.38 -0.56
C LYS A 41 6.98 5.12 -1.09
N ILE A 42 6.25 4.24 -0.45
CA ILE A 42 4.88 3.87 -0.85
C ILE A 42 3.93 4.26 0.28
N SER A 43 2.99 5.14 -0.04
CA SER A 43 1.89 5.50 0.85
C SER A 43 0.60 4.89 0.31
N VAL A 44 -0.10 4.10 1.13
CA VAL A 44 -1.32 3.39 0.74
C VAL A 44 -2.48 3.83 1.64
N SER A 45 -3.64 4.06 1.05
CA SER A 45 -4.89 4.26 1.78
C SER A 45 -5.91 3.24 1.31
N LEU A 46 -6.37 2.41 2.23
CA LEU A 46 -7.41 1.40 2.03
C LEU A 46 -8.69 1.89 2.68
N PHE A 47 -9.79 1.72 1.95
CA PHE A 47 -11.12 2.02 2.44
C PHE A 47 -11.87 0.70 2.56
N VAL A 48 -12.15 0.28 3.78
CA VAL A 48 -12.84 -0.98 4.07
C VAL A 48 -14.23 -0.66 4.57
N PRO A 49 -15.30 -1.27 4.04
CA PRO A 49 -16.65 -1.06 4.55
C PRO A 49 -16.71 -1.27 6.07
N VAL A 50 -17.36 -0.36 6.78
CA VAL A 50 -17.47 -0.42 8.25
C VAL A 50 -18.14 -1.72 8.67
N GLU A 51 -19.18 -2.16 7.96
CA GLU A 51 -19.86 -3.43 8.22
C GLU A 51 -18.93 -4.65 8.13
N ALA A 52 -17.97 -4.64 7.20
CA ALA A 52 -16.99 -5.70 7.01
C ALA A 52 -15.76 -5.58 7.94
N SER A 53 -15.63 -4.48 8.67
CA SER A 53 -14.53 -4.20 9.61
C SER A 53 -15.00 -4.01 11.06
N ARG A 54 -16.24 -4.43 11.35
CA ARG A 54 -16.80 -4.53 12.70
C ARG A 54 -16.15 -5.68 13.45
N SER A 55 -14.98 -5.42 14.01
CA SER A 55 -14.36 -6.25 15.03
C SER A 55 -15.13 -6.03 16.34
N GLY A 56 -15.95 -7.02 16.74
CA GLY A 56 -16.67 -7.04 18.02
C GLY A 56 -15.85 -7.61 19.18
N ARG A 57 -14.64 -8.11 18.87
CA ARG A 57 -13.67 -8.69 19.79
C ARG A 57 -12.33 -8.10 19.39
N ASP A 58 -11.58 -7.56 20.34
CA ASP A 58 -10.22 -7.03 20.16
C ASP A 58 -9.24 -8.17 19.81
N ASP A 59 -9.47 -8.78 18.65
CA ASP A 59 -8.79 -9.96 18.14
C ASP A 59 -8.24 -9.65 16.74
N VAL A 60 -7.00 -10.06 16.52
CA VAL A 60 -6.22 -9.78 15.32
C VAL A 60 -6.79 -10.52 14.10
N ASP A 61 -7.45 -11.67 14.32
CA ASP A 61 -8.06 -12.48 13.26
C ASP A 61 -9.34 -11.86 12.67
N ASP A 62 -10.02 -10.97 13.42
CA ASP A 62 -11.21 -10.23 12.97
C ASP A 62 -10.86 -8.83 12.40
N THR A 63 -9.57 -8.51 12.31
CA THR A 63 -9.07 -7.22 11.82
C THR A 63 -8.41 -7.38 10.45
N LEU A 64 -8.51 -6.36 9.60
CA LEU A 64 -7.78 -6.34 8.33
C LEU A 64 -6.28 -6.41 8.61
N ASP A 65 -5.67 -7.54 8.28
CA ASP A 65 -4.23 -7.79 8.43
C ASP A 65 -3.43 -6.92 7.45
N TYR A 66 -2.98 -5.77 7.94
CA TYR A 66 -2.13 -4.84 7.21
C TYR A 66 -0.68 -5.32 7.10
N ASP A 67 -0.27 -6.38 7.81
CA ASP A 67 1.05 -6.98 7.62
C ASP A 67 1.12 -7.70 6.27
N LYS A 68 0.04 -8.42 5.87
CA LYS A 68 -0.07 -8.98 4.51
C LYS A 68 0.07 -7.93 3.42
N LEU A 69 -0.45 -6.72 3.65
CA LEU A 69 -0.29 -5.61 2.71
C LEU A 69 1.18 -5.16 2.62
N ARG A 70 1.85 -5.01 3.76
CA ARG A 70 3.29 -4.65 3.80
C ARG A 70 4.14 -5.70 3.10
N GLU A 71 3.89 -6.98 3.37
CA GLU A 71 4.55 -8.11 2.74
C GLU A 71 4.31 -8.13 1.23
N GLY A 72 3.06 -7.94 0.80
CA GLY A 72 2.70 -7.87 -0.61
C GLY A 72 3.41 -6.72 -1.35
N ILE A 73 3.48 -5.53 -0.74
CA ILE A 73 4.19 -4.38 -1.31
C ILE A 73 5.69 -4.69 -1.45
N ALA A 74 6.30 -5.25 -0.40
CA ALA A 74 7.72 -5.61 -0.43
C ALA A 74 8.02 -6.69 -1.49
N ALA A 75 7.16 -7.71 -1.59
CA ALA A 75 7.28 -8.78 -2.57
C ALA A 75 7.14 -8.25 -4.01
N LEU A 76 6.17 -7.36 -4.26
CA LEU A 76 5.98 -6.73 -5.57
C LEU A 76 7.19 -5.89 -5.97
N ALA A 77 7.68 -5.04 -5.07
CA ALA A 77 8.86 -4.20 -5.31
C ALA A 77 10.14 -5.02 -5.59
N ALA A 78 10.24 -6.22 -5.00
CA ALA A 78 11.35 -7.13 -5.22
C ALA A 78 11.19 -8.06 -6.43
N SER A 79 9.99 -8.16 -7.02
CA SER A 79 9.63 -9.21 -7.98
C SER A 79 10.36 -9.12 -9.33
N ARG A 80 10.62 -7.91 -9.82
CA ARG A 80 11.27 -7.67 -11.12
C ARG A 80 11.82 -6.25 -11.21
N HIS A 81 12.48 -5.96 -12.34
CA HIS A 81 12.79 -4.61 -12.72
C HIS A 81 11.55 -3.90 -13.30
N PHE A 82 11.34 -2.66 -12.89
CA PHE A 82 10.27 -1.78 -13.38
C PHE A 82 10.88 -0.62 -14.16
N ASN A 83 10.40 -0.33 -15.36
CA ASN A 83 10.92 0.82 -16.10
C ASN A 83 10.25 2.13 -15.66
N LEU A 84 9.01 2.05 -15.18
CA LEU A 84 8.13 3.19 -14.88
C LEU A 84 7.49 3.01 -13.51
N GLN A 85 7.23 4.12 -12.82
CA GLN A 85 6.57 4.12 -11.51
C GLN A 85 5.11 3.71 -11.61
N GLU A 86 4.45 4.05 -12.72
CA GLU A 86 3.06 3.71 -13.02
C GLU A 86 2.85 2.20 -13.22
N THR A 87 3.94 1.46 -13.44
CA THR A 87 3.92 0.00 -13.63
C THR A 87 4.25 -0.77 -12.35
N LEU A 88 4.90 -0.11 -11.38
CA LEU A 88 5.19 -0.67 -10.07
C LEU A 88 3.90 -0.75 -9.23
#